data_AF-A0A943NDV1-F1
#
_entry.id   AF-A0A943NDV1-F1
#
_cell.length_a   1.000
_cell.length_b   1.000
_cell.length_c   1.000
_cell.angle_alpha   90.00
_cell.angle_beta   90.00
_cell.angle_gamma   90.00
#
_symmetry.space_group_name_H-M   'P 1'
#
loop_
_entity.id
_entity.type
_entity.pdbx_description
1 polymer ?
#
loop_
_entity_poly.entity_id
_entity_poly.type
_entity_poly.pdbx_seq_one_letter_code
_entity_poly.pdbx_strand_id
1 'polypeptide(L)'
;MSEKALCEVNMTYATMRSYFRAAERARQHLSGFIVFSPASFDKEYSVESRTYAVSSDNKAFRPNMGGYSIYASSLDGSDPCVRLEQYMASEYGGKNGWQIERCYMMSDEVERAKALIRTEKEHER
;
A
#
# COMPACT_ATOMS: atom_id res chain seq x y z
N MET A 1 17.33 24.45 -10.11
CA MET A 1 16.86 23.32 -9.28
C MET A 1 15.42 23.05 -9.69
N SER A 2 15.15 22.04 -10.52
CA SER A 2 13.77 21.71 -10.91
C SER A 2 13.07 21.15 -9.68
N GLU A 3 12.03 21.81 -9.18
CA GLU A 3 11.04 21.15 -8.33
C GLU A 3 10.52 19.95 -9.11
N LYS A 4 10.83 18.74 -8.66
CA LYS A 4 10.13 17.57 -9.19
C LYS A 4 8.70 17.68 -8.70
N ALA A 5 7.76 17.82 -9.63
CA ALA A 5 6.34 17.75 -9.30
C ALA A 5 6.06 16.39 -8.63
N LEU A 6 5.44 16.43 -7.45
CA LEU A 6 4.90 15.23 -6.81
C LEU A 6 3.75 14.70 -7.68
N CYS A 7 3.87 13.47 -8.14
CA CYS A 7 2.86 12.82 -8.96
C CYS A 7 2.57 11.41 -8.48
N GLU A 8 1.36 10.92 -8.78
CA GLU A 8 0.99 9.53 -8.51
C GLU A 8 1.73 8.59 -9.45
N VAL A 9 2.36 7.56 -8.91
CA VAL A 9 2.99 6.49 -9.67
C VAL A 9 2.22 5.20 -9.45
N ASN A 10 1.51 4.76 -10.50
CA ASN A 10 0.75 3.52 -10.48
C ASN A 10 1.66 2.30 -10.42
N MET A 11 1.21 1.27 -9.69
CA MET A 11 1.91 -0.01 -9.58
C MET A 11 0.94 -1.14 -9.21
N THR A 12 1.44 -2.37 -9.30
CA THR A 12 0.71 -3.53 -8.77
C THR A 12 0.80 -3.57 -7.24
N TYR A 13 -0.17 -4.22 -6.61
CA TYR A 13 -0.13 -4.46 -5.17
C TYR A 13 1.13 -5.23 -4.74
N ALA A 14 1.56 -6.21 -5.53
CA ALA A 14 2.78 -6.97 -5.26
C ALA A 14 4.04 -6.09 -5.25
N THR A 15 4.15 -5.14 -6.18
CA THR A 15 5.25 -4.16 -6.22
C THR A 15 5.22 -3.25 -5.00
N MET A 16 4.06 -2.69 -4.66
CA MET A 16 3.91 -1.83 -3.48
C MET A 16 4.27 -2.58 -2.19
N ARG A 17 3.82 -3.84 -2.05
CA ARG A 17 4.17 -4.71 -0.92
C ARG A 17 5.67 -4.98 -0.83
N SER A 18 6.35 -5.15 -1.96
CA SER A 18 7.81 -5.28 -2.01
C SER A 18 8.51 -4.01 -1.51
N TYR A 19 8.04 -2.85 -1.95
CA TYR A 19 8.54 -1.54 -1.51
C TYR A 19 8.37 -1.33 -0.01
N PHE A 20 7.18 -1.60 0.51
CA PHE A 20 6.90 -1.54 1.95
C PHE A 20 7.83 -2.45 2.75
N ARG A 21 7.99 -3.71 2.34
CA ARG A 21 8.87 -4.67 3.03
C ARG A 21 10.34 -4.26 3.01
N ALA A 22 10.82 -3.71 1.89
CA ALA A 22 12.18 -3.20 1.79
C ALA A 22 12.41 -2.01 2.74
N ALA A 23 11.42 -1.12 2.84
CA ALA A 23 11.48 0.00 3.78
C ALA A 23 11.53 -0.45 5.23
N GLU A 24 10.66 -1.38 5.63
CA GLU A 24 10.64 -1.87 7.02
C GLU A 24 11.94 -2.61 7.40
N ARG A 25 12.56 -3.35 6.47
CA ARG A 25 13.89 -3.94 6.70
C ARG A 25 14.96 -2.87 6.90
N ALA A 26 14.85 -1.74 6.20
CA ALA A 26 15.72 -0.59 6.37
C ALA A 26 15.35 0.32 7.56
N ARG A 27 14.36 -0.06 8.37
CA ARG A 27 13.82 0.74 9.48
C ARG A 27 13.33 2.12 9.03
N GLN A 28 12.70 2.17 7.86
CA GLN A 28 12.03 3.35 7.32
C GLN A 28 10.58 3.01 7.01
N HIS A 29 9.74 4.03 7.03
CA HIS A 29 8.34 3.89 6.65
C HIS A 29 8.07 4.57 5.31
N LEU A 30 7.18 3.94 4.56
CA LEU A 30 6.61 4.45 3.33
C LEU A 30 5.08 4.49 3.44
N SER A 31 4.47 5.30 2.58
CA SER A 31 3.01 5.36 2.43
C SER A 31 2.60 5.07 0.99
N GLY A 32 1.44 4.46 0.83
CA GLY A 32 0.85 4.16 -0.47
C GLY A 32 -0.66 4.08 -0.37
N PHE A 33 -1.30 3.90 -1.51
CA PHE A 33 -2.75 3.97 -1.63
C PHE A 33 -3.27 2.77 -2.43
N ILE A 34 -4.37 2.19 -1.96
CA ILE A 34 -5.06 1.09 -2.63
C ILE A 34 -6.43 1.59 -3.05
N VAL A 35 -6.70 1.55 -4.35
CA VAL A 35 -8.02 1.87 -4.92
C VAL A 35 -8.74 0.55 -5.18
N PHE A 36 -9.90 0.34 -4.58
CA PHE A 36 -10.72 -0.86 -4.78
C PHE A 36 -11.73 -0.68 -5.90
N SER A 37 -11.87 -1.69 -6.77
CA SER A 37 -12.84 -1.69 -7.86
C SER A 37 -14.26 -1.43 -7.35
N PRO A 38 -15.08 -0.63 -8.06
CA PRO A 38 -16.48 -0.39 -7.70
C PRO A 38 -17.30 -1.68 -7.56
N ALA A 39 -16.95 -2.72 -8.32
CA ALA A 39 -17.60 -4.04 -8.26
C ALA A 39 -17.39 -4.78 -6.92
N SER A 40 -16.54 -4.26 -6.03
CA SER A 40 -16.31 -4.81 -4.69
C SER A 40 -17.41 -4.46 -3.69
N PHE A 41 -18.34 -3.58 -4.06
CA PHE A 41 -19.31 -2.96 -3.15
C PHE A 41 -20.75 -3.12 -3.68
N ASP A 42 -21.70 -3.25 -2.76
CA ASP A 42 -23.13 -3.37 -3.09
C ASP A 42 -23.80 -2.04 -3.52
N LYS A 43 -23.06 -0.93 -3.41
CA LYS A 43 -23.49 0.40 -3.82
C LYS A 43 -22.33 1.18 -4.41
N GLU A 44 -22.65 2.24 -5.15
CA GLU A 44 -21.65 3.14 -5.70
C GLU A 44 -20.95 3.94 -4.60
N TYR A 45 -19.63 4.02 -4.71
CA TYR A 45 -18.75 4.81 -3.87
C TYR A 45 -17.87 5.69 -4.76
N SER A 46 -17.56 6.89 -4.27
CA SER A 46 -16.61 7.77 -4.95
C SER A 46 -15.21 7.12 -5.00
N VAL A 47 -14.33 7.61 -5.89
CA VAL A 47 -12.93 7.16 -5.93
C VAL A 47 -12.26 7.38 -4.58
N GLU A 48 -12.52 8.51 -3.92
CA GLU A 48 -11.92 8.86 -2.63
C GLU A 48 -12.39 7.91 -1.52
N SER A 49 -13.68 7.57 -1.49
CA SER A 49 -14.28 6.64 -0.51
C SER A 49 -13.75 5.21 -0.66
N ARG A 50 -13.41 4.79 -1.89
CA ARG A 50 -12.85 3.45 -2.18
C ARG A 50 -11.32 3.43 -2.29
N THR A 51 -10.66 4.54 -1.98
CA THR A 51 -9.19 4.64 -1.93
C THR A 51 -8.75 4.68 -0.49
N TYR A 52 -7.85 3.78 -0.11
CA TYR A 52 -7.38 3.65 1.26
C TYR A 52 -5.90 4.01 1.35
N ALA A 53 -5.57 4.90 2.30
CA ALA A 53 -4.20 5.22 2.66
C ALA A 53 -3.61 4.13 3.56
N VAL A 54 -2.48 3.56 3.15
CA VAL A 54 -1.80 2.43 3.80
C VAL A 54 -0.36 2.79 4.10
N SER A 55 0.07 2.56 5.34
CA SER A 55 1.47 2.69 5.75
C SER A 55 2.19 1.34 5.75
N SER A 56 3.48 1.35 5.45
CA SER A 56 4.36 0.17 5.61
C SER A 56 4.56 -0.23 7.07
N ASP A 57 4.30 0.64 8.05
CA ASP A 57 4.39 0.30 9.49
C ASP A 57 3.32 -0.73 9.95
N ASN A 58 2.44 -1.13 9.04
CA ASN A 58 1.56 -2.26 9.27
C ASN A 58 2.34 -3.57 9.48
N LYS A 59 1.86 -4.40 10.42
CA LYS A 59 2.48 -5.69 10.77
C LYS A 59 2.73 -6.59 9.56
N ALA A 60 1.86 -6.52 8.54
CA ALA A 60 1.99 -7.29 7.31
C ALA A 60 3.29 -7.07 6.52
N PHE A 61 3.96 -5.93 6.71
CA PHE A 61 5.16 -5.55 5.97
C PHE A 61 6.43 -5.53 6.82
N ARG A 62 6.28 -5.57 8.15
CA ARG A 62 7.38 -5.57 9.11
C ARG A 62 7.98 -6.97 9.30
N PRO A 63 9.31 -7.11 9.35
CA PRO A 63 9.94 -8.38 9.68
C PRO A 63 9.68 -8.78 11.14
N ASN A 64 9.65 -10.09 11.42
CA ASN A 64 9.60 -10.66 12.78
C ASN A 64 8.39 -10.25 13.64
N MET A 65 7.26 -9.90 13.02
CA MET A 65 6.03 -9.57 13.76
C MET A 65 5.22 -10.83 14.10
N GLY A 66 4.72 -10.88 15.34
CA GLY A 66 3.66 -11.81 15.72
C GLY A 66 2.31 -11.36 15.15
N GLY A 67 1.76 -12.15 14.24
CA GLY A 67 0.46 -11.91 13.59
C GLY A 67 0.54 -11.12 12.28
N TYR A 68 -0.62 -10.87 11.67
CA TYR A 68 -0.76 -10.21 10.37
C TYR A 68 -1.91 -9.20 10.41
N SER A 69 -1.66 -7.96 9.99
CA SER A 69 -2.68 -6.91 9.91
C SER A 69 -2.28 -5.80 8.93
N ILE A 70 -3.27 -5.25 8.23
CA ILE A 70 -3.17 -4.08 7.36
C ILE A 70 -4.30 -3.13 7.75
N TYR A 71 -4.00 -2.19 8.64
CA TYR A 71 -4.88 -1.07 8.97
C TYR A 71 -4.73 0.04 7.93
N ALA A 72 -5.88 0.61 7.54
CA ALA A 72 -5.96 1.72 6.62
C ALA A 72 -7.23 2.55 6.85
N SER A 73 -7.28 3.73 6.25
CA SER A 73 -8.46 4.59 6.27
C SER A 73 -8.78 5.06 4.86
N SER A 74 -10.07 5.20 4.53
CA SER A 74 -10.50 5.82 3.26
C SER A 74 -10.02 7.27 3.17
N LEU A 75 -9.75 7.76 1.95
CA LEU A 75 -9.26 9.13 1.76
C LEU A 75 -10.27 10.21 2.15
N ASP A 76 -11.56 9.92 1.99
CA ASP A 76 -12.64 10.81 2.40
C ASP A 76 -12.94 10.77 3.91
N GLY A 77 -12.26 9.88 4.66
CA GLY A 77 -12.44 9.70 6.09
C GLY A 77 -13.74 9.00 6.50
N SER A 78 -14.55 8.53 5.55
CA SER A 78 -15.81 7.85 5.85
C SER A 78 -15.64 6.45 6.45
N ASP A 79 -14.50 5.80 6.23
CA ASP A 79 -14.19 4.47 6.76
C ASP A 79 -12.79 4.42 7.41
N PRO A 80 -12.66 4.85 8.67
CA PRO A 80 -11.38 4.93 9.36
C PRO A 80 -10.99 3.60 10.03
N CYS A 81 -9.69 3.29 10.02
CA CYS A 81 -9.10 2.17 10.79
C CYS A 81 -9.62 0.77 10.41
N VAL A 82 -9.84 0.54 9.12
CA VAL A 82 -10.29 -0.74 8.57
C VAL A 82 -9.16 -1.76 8.60
N ARG A 83 -9.47 -2.98 9.03
CA ARG A 83 -8.60 -4.16 8.86
C ARG A 83 -8.69 -4.70 7.43
N LEU A 84 -8.07 -3.99 6.49
CA LEU A 84 -8.17 -4.27 5.06
C LEU A 84 -7.77 -5.70 4.71
N GLU A 85 -6.83 -6.31 5.44
CA GLU A 85 -6.40 -7.67 5.16
C GLU A 85 -7.54 -8.68 5.18
N GLN A 86 -8.61 -8.43 5.94
CA GLN A 86 -9.78 -9.30 6.03
C GLN A 86 -10.74 -9.16 4.85
N TYR A 87 -10.66 -8.06 4.11
CA TYR A 87 -11.57 -7.76 3.01
C TYR A 87 -10.90 -7.97 1.65
N MET A 88 -9.60 -7.72 1.53
CA MET A 88 -8.89 -7.80 0.26
C MET A 88 -8.83 -9.23 -0.27
N ALA A 89 -9.23 -9.45 -1.52
CA ALA A 89 -9.10 -10.75 -2.18
C ALA A 89 -7.63 -11.18 -2.36
N SER A 90 -6.71 -10.22 -2.46
CA SER A 90 -5.26 -10.47 -2.49
C SER A 90 -4.66 -10.85 -1.12
N GLU A 91 -5.47 -10.85 -0.06
CA GLU A 91 -5.08 -11.19 1.31
C GLU A 91 -6.06 -12.23 1.90
N TYR A 92 -6.72 -11.97 3.03
CA TYR A 92 -7.60 -12.93 3.70
C TYR A 92 -9.08 -12.79 3.36
N GLY A 93 -9.46 -11.87 2.46
CA GLY A 93 -10.84 -11.70 1.99
C GLY A 93 -11.35 -12.84 1.10
N GLY A 94 -10.46 -13.73 0.66
CA GLY A 94 -10.81 -14.90 -0.13
C GLY A 94 -11.35 -14.55 -1.52
N LYS A 95 -11.99 -15.55 -2.17
CA LYS A 95 -12.43 -15.45 -3.58
C LYS A 95 -13.40 -14.31 -3.88
N ASN A 96 -14.15 -13.86 -2.88
CA ASN A 96 -15.16 -12.81 -3.00
C ASN A 96 -14.71 -11.51 -2.30
N GLY A 97 -13.43 -11.41 -1.92
CA GLY A 97 -12.90 -10.20 -1.31
C GLY A 97 -12.87 -9.02 -2.27
N TRP A 98 -12.62 -7.84 -1.72
CA TRP A 98 -12.47 -6.59 -2.46
C TRP A 98 -11.33 -6.70 -3.47
N GLN A 99 -11.63 -6.34 -4.70
CA GLN A 99 -10.72 -6.41 -5.84
C GLN A 99 -9.97 -5.09 -5.97
N ILE A 100 -8.66 -5.16 -6.14
CA ILE A 100 -7.84 -3.98 -6.34
C ILE A 100 -8.00 -3.50 -7.78
N GLU A 101 -8.38 -2.24 -7.96
CA GLU A 101 -8.38 -1.58 -9.28
C GLU A 101 -6.97 -1.10 -9.63
N ARG A 102 -6.33 -0.39 -8.69
CA ARG A 102 -4.93 0.05 -8.80
C ARG A 102 -4.31 0.28 -7.43
N CYS A 103 -2.99 0.22 -7.36
CA CYS A 103 -2.22 0.79 -6.26
C CYS A 103 -1.38 1.95 -6.79
N TYR A 104 -1.12 2.94 -5.94
CA TYR A 104 -0.19 4.01 -6.27
C TYR A 104 0.57 4.50 -5.03
N MET A 105 1.70 5.13 -5.26
CA MET A 105 2.48 5.86 -4.27
C MET A 105 2.86 7.21 -4.86
N MET A 106 3.18 8.19 -4.02
CA MET A 106 3.73 9.47 -4.48
C MET A 106 5.14 9.27 -5.06
N SER A 107 5.53 10.10 -6.02
CA SER A 107 6.78 9.92 -6.77
C SER A 107 8.04 9.95 -5.88
N ASP A 108 8.05 10.75 -4.83
CA ASP A 108 9.10 10.80 -3.81
C ASP A 108 9.17 9.50 -2.98
N GLU A 109 8.03 8.95 -2.57
CA GLU A 109 7.94 7.65 -1.90
C GLU A 109 8.48 6.51 -2.78
N VAL A 110 8.19 6.55 -4.10
CA VAL A 110 8.75 5.59 -5.06
C VAL A 110 10.26 5.75 -5.22
N GLU A 111 10.76 6.97 -5.25
CA GLU A 111 12.21 7.24 -5.33
C GLU A 111 12.93 6.71 -4.09
N ARG A 112 12.37 6.96 -2.89
CA ARG A 112 12.86 6.38 -1.64
C ARG A 112 12.85 4.85 -1.69
N ALA A 113 11.74 4.23 -2.09
CA ALA A 113 11.63 2.77 -2.19
C ALA A 113 12.69 2.15 -3.13
N LYS A 114 12.90 2.75 -4.29
CA LYS A 114 13.91 2.29 -5.27
C LYS A 114 15.33 2.42 -4.72
N ALA A 115 15.63 3.50 -4.00
CA ALA A 115 16.92 3.68 -3.35
C ALA A 115 17.20 2.58 -2.32
N LEU A 116 16.20 2.25 -1.49
CA LEU A 116 16.30 1.20 -0.46
C LEU A 116 16.58 -0.17 -1.06
N ILE A 117 15.86 -0.54 -2.13
CA ILE A 117 16.06 -1.82 -2.82
C ILE A 117 17.43 -1.90 -3.48
N ARG A 118 17.92 -0.80 -4.06
CA ARG A 118 19.27 -0.78 -4.64
C ARG A 118 20.32 -1.01 -3.55
N THR A 119 20.20 -0.32 -2.42
CA THR A 119 21.12 -0.47 -1.29
C THR A 119 21.09 -1.91 -0.75
N GLU A 120 19.92 -2.52 -0.60
CA GLU A 120 19.80 -3.93 -0.18
C GLU A 120 20.55 -4.88 -1.13
N LYS A 121 20.34 -4.75 -2.44
CA LYS A 121 21.02 -5.57 -3.46
C LYS A 121 22.54 -5.38 -3.50
N GLU A 122 23.05 -4.23 -3.05
CA GLU A 122 24.49 -3.98 -2.94
C GLU A 122 25.08 -4.67 -1.70
N HIS A 123 24.31 -4.80 -0.61
CA HIS A 123 24.76 -5.49 0.62
C HIS A 123 24.71 -7.01 0.51
N GLU A 124 23.92 -7.56 -0.43
CA GLU A 124 23.81 -9.01 -0.69
C GLU A 124 24.87 -9.55 -1.67
N ARG A 125 25.71 -8.69 -2.25
CA ARG A 125 26.78 -9.06 -3.20
C ARG A 125 28.13 -9.15 -2.50
#